data_AF-A0A6L4YRX9-F1
#
_entry.id   AF-A0A6L4YRX9-F1
#
_cell.length_a   1.000
_cell.length_b   1.000
_cell.length_c   1.000
_cell.angle_alpha   90.00
_cell.angle_beta   90.00
_cell.angle_gamma   90.00
#
_symmetry.space_group_name_H-M   'P 1'
#
loop_
_entity.id
_entity.type
_entity.pdbx_description
1 polymer ?
#
loop_
_entity_poly.entity_id
_entity_poly.type
_entity_poly.pdbx_seq_one_letter_code
_entity_poly.pdbx_strand_id
1 'polypeptide(L)'
;VNYADTTSTTNSDYGTLVIRTPDIDGVEVAIDGVAIGKISNNGEKTVKVQTGERLITFSKDQLKQKLSENVLAGRSTLIEVNLSFSESDEEAIVKPTNKQLNVYLQEDKQPNKEAKDLFLKGVDAFNRQKFDEALKILNRAIQSNNGAYVDALVYLNTIKLL
;
A
#
# COMPACT_ATOMS: atom_id res chain seq x y z
N VAL A 1 -23.89 -14.82 -9.48
CA VAL A 1 -24.19 -13.47 -8.97
C VAL A 1 -23.84 -12.51 -10.10
N ASN A 2 -24.84 -11.85 -10.68
CA ASN A 2 -24.65 -10.89 -11.77
C ASN A 2 -23.99 -9.64 -11.20
N TYR A 3 -22.86 -9.21 -11.79
CA TYR A 3 -22.37 -7.86 -11.55
C TYR A 3 -22.82 -7.00 -12.72
N ALA A 4 -23.71 -6.07 -12.39
CA ALA A 4 -24.16 -5.04 -13.29
C ALA A 4 -22.96 -4.16 -13.66
N ASP A 5 -22.79 -4.00 -14.97
CA ASP A 5 -22.01 -2.94 -15.58
C ASP A 5 -22.59 -1.59 -15.12
N THR A 6 -21.83 -0.81 -14.36
CA THR A 6 -22.21 0.56 -14.00
C THR A 6 -21.10 1.51 -14.41
N THR A 7 -21.19 1.96 -15.65
CA THR A 7 -20.87 3.33 -16.05
C THR A 7 -21.72 4.30 -15.24
N SER A 8 -21.26 4.66 -14.05
CA SER A 8 -21.82 5.78 -13.29
C SER A 8 -20.69 6.65 -12.77
N THR A 9 -20.48 7.77 -13.45
CA THR A 9 -19.72 8.93 -13.03
C THR A 9 -20.40 9.56 -11.80
N THR A 10 -20.35 8.89 -10.66
CA THR A 10 -20.53 9.56 -9.37
C THR A 10 -19.17 10.13 -9.00
N ASN A 11 -19.06 11.45 -8.82
CA ASN A 11 -17.98 12.03 -8.03
C ASN A 11 -17.97 11.31 -6.70
N SER A 12 -17.13 10.29 -6.58
CA SER A 12 -17.05 9.51 -5.35
C SER A 12 -16.24 10.37 -4.40
N ASP A 13 -16.92 11.13 -3.53
CA ASP A 13 -16.30 11.96 -2.48
C ASP A 13 -15.60 11.11 -1.40
N TYR A 14 -15.29 9.87 -1.71
CA TYR A 14 -14.74 8.88 -0.80
C TYR A 14 -13.57 8.14 -1.46
N GLY A 15 -12.55 7.87 -0.67
CA GLY A 15 -11.52 6.88 -0.93
C GLY A 15 -11.54 5.82 0.17
N THR A 16 -10.49 4.99 0.18
CA THR A 16 -10.35 3.89 1.13
C THR A 16 -8.98 3.98 1.79
N LEU A 17 -8.93 3.76 3.10
CA LEU A 17 -7.68 3.57 3.84
C LEU A 17 -7.57 2.09 4.19
N VAL A 18 -6.45 1.49 3.83
CA VAL A 18 -6.09 0.11 4.22
C VAL A 18 -5.01 0.24 5.29
N ILE A 19 -5.28 -0.21 6.50
CA ILE A 19 -4.39 -0.04 7.65
C ILE A 19 -3.92 -1.41 8.09
N ARG A 20 -2.60 -1.61 8.12
CA ARG A 20 -1.99 -2.90 8.45
C ARG A 20 -1.03 -2.76 9.63
N THR A 21 -1.01 -3.77 10.50
CA THR A 21 -0.09 -3.88 11.63
C THR A 21 0.68 -5.20 11.54
N PRO A 22 1.80 -5.25 10.79
CA PRO A 22 2.49 -6.50 10.46
C PRO A 22 3.19 -7.14 11.66
N ASP A 23 3.64 -6.35 12.62
CA ASP A 23 4.46 -6.79 13.74
C ASP A 23 3.86 -6.45 15.12
N ILE A 24 2.68 -5.81 15.15
CA ILE A 24 2.15 -5.20 16.37
C ILE A 24 0.72 -5.63 16.63
N ASP A 25 0.51 -6.22 17.81
CA ASP A 25 -0.82 -6.56 18.28
C ASP A 25 -1.52 -5.38 18.96
N GLY A 26 -2.83 -5.29 18.73
CA GLY A 26 -3.73 -4.47 19.52
C GLY A 26 -3.61 -2.96 19.32
N VAL A 27 -3.34 -2.51 18.10
CA VAL A 27 -3.30 -1.08 17.77
C VAL A 27 -4.72 -0.54 17.63
N GLU A 28 -5.07 0.46 18.42
CA GLU A 28 -6.29 1.22 18.27
C GLU A 28 -6.12 2.27 17.21
N VAL A 29 -7.14 2.43 16.36
CA VAL A 29 -7.10 3.38 15.26
C VAL A 29 -8.30 4.31 15.32
N ALA A 30 -8.06 5.59 15.12
CA ALA A 30 -9.08 6.62 14.97
C ALA A 30 -8.79 7.46 13.73
N ILE A 31 -9.85 7.93 13.06
CA ILE A 31 -9.77 8.81 11.89
C ILE A 31 -10.61 10.04 12.19
N ASP A 32 -10.01 11.22 12.08
CA ASP A 32 -10.61 12.51 12.43
C ASP A 32 -11.20 12.51 13.86
N GLY A 33 -10.55 11.80 14.79
CA GLY A 33 -10.98 11.65 16.17
C GLY A 33 -12.05 10.57 16.40
N VAL A 34 -12.57 9.92 15.36
CA VAL A 34 -13.55 8.84 15.47
C VAL A 34 -12.84 7.49 15.51
N ALA A 35 -13.00 6.75 16.60
CA ALA A 35 -12.43 5.41 16.75
C ALA A 35 -13.05 4.45 15.72
N ILE A 36 -12.19 3.86 14.87
CA ILE A 36 -12.60 2.86 13.88
C ILE A 36 -12.40 1.45 14.42
N GLY A 37 -11.62 1.26 15.49
CA GLY A 37 -11.48 0.01 16.23
C GLY A 37 -10.02 -0.43 16.40
N LYS A 38 -9.86 -1.64 16.95
CA LYS A 38 -8.56 -2.24 17.26
C LYS A 38 -8.14 -3.22 16.17
N ILE A 39 -6.86 -3.21 15.78
CA ILE A 39 -6.25 -4.09 14.80
C ILE A 39 -5.26 -5.00 15.53
N SER A 40 -5.36 -6.31 15.31
CA SER A 40 -4.48 -7.31 15.89
C SER A 40 -3.19 -7.49 15.07
N ASN A 41 -2.23 -8.25 15.59
CA ASN A 41 -1.01 -8.59 14.86
C ASN A 41 -1.32 -9.27 13.51
N ASN A 42 -0.56 -8.92 12.47
CA ASN A 42 -0.82 -9.27 11.06
C ASN A 42 -2.23 -8.91 10.59
N GLY A 43 -2.91 -8.03 11.32
CA GLY A 43 -4.25 -7.59 11.03
C GLY A 43 -4.27 -6.50 9.98
N GLU A 44 -5.36 -6.48 9.23
CA GLU A 44 -5.65 -5.46 8.25
C GLU A 44 -7.06 -4.92 8.49
N LYS A 45 -7.20 -3.60 8.36
CA LYS A 45 -8.50 -2.95 8.44
C LYS A 45 -8.66 -1.95 7.31
N THR A 46 -9.72 -2.16 6.54
CA THR A 46 -10.07 -1.33 5.40
C THR A 46 -11.26 -0.45 5.77
N VAL A 47 -11.11 0.87 5.64
CA VAL A 47 -12.13 1.86 6.00
C VAL A 47 -12.39 2.81 4.85
N LYS A 48 -13.67 2.97 4.48
CA LYS A 48 -14.11 4.00 3.55
C LYS A 48 -14.13 5.34 4.26
N VAL A 49 -13.42 6.32 3.72
CA VAL A 49 -13.35 7.67 4.30
C VAL A 49 -13.56 8.71 3.22
N GLN A 50 -14.03 9.90 3.63
CA GLN A 50 -14.20 11.00 2.70
C GLN A 50 -12.85 11.48 2.15
N THR A 51 -12.85 12.01 0.94
CA THR A 51 -11.66 12.57 0.32
C THR A 51 -11.16 13.82 1.04
N GLY A 52 -9.92 14.18 0.76
CA GLY A 52 -9.22 15.29 1.41
C GLY A 52 -8.26 14.83 2.50
N GLU A 53 -7.68 15.81 3.20
CA GLU A 53 -6.75 15.56 4.29
C GLU A 53 -7.48 14.93 5.48
N ARG A 54 -6.96 13.80 5.97
CA ARG A 54 -7.50 13.02 7.08
C ARG A 54 -6.44 12.81 8.14
N LEU A 55 -6.82 13.04 9.39
CA LEU A 55 -5.96 12.82 10.53
C LEU A 55 -6.21 11.42 11.10
N ILE A 56 -5.22 10.56 10.97
CA ILE A 56 -5.28 9.18 11.41
C ILE A 56 -4.44 9.08 12.69
N THR A 57 -5.02 8.52 13.73
CA THR A 57 -4.38 8.37 15.03
C THR A 57 -4.27 6.88 15.34
N PHE A 58 -3.06 6.45 15.67
CA PHE A 58 -2.76 5.12 16.15
C PHE A 58 -2.43 5.22 17.64
N SER A 59 -3.05 4.40 18.47
CA SER A 59 -2.72 4.30 19.89
C SER A 59 -2.53 2.86 20.32
N LYS A 60 -1.54 2.63 21.17
CA LYS A 60 -1.31 1.36 21.84
C LYS A 60 -0.69 1.64 23.21
N ASP A 61 -1.37 1.21 24.25
CA ASP A 61 -0.99 1.48 25.64
C ASP A 61 -0.84 2.99 25.89
N GLN A 62 0.35 3.47 26.28
CA GLN A 62 0.63 4.90 26.47
C GLN A 62 1.15 5.60 25.19
N LEU A 63 1.38 4.84 24.13
CA LEU A 63 2.01 5.34 22.92
C LEU A 63 0.94 5.77 21.93
N LYS A 64 1.14 6.96 21.34
CA LYS A 64 0.20 7.56 20.38
C LYS A 64 0.95 8.19 19.23
N GLN A 65 0.52 7.90 18.01
CA GLN A 65 1.05 8.48 16.78
C GLN A 65 -0.09 9.10 15.99
N LYS A 66 0.17 10.24 15.37
CA LYS A 66 -0.76 10.91 14.44
C LYS A 66 -0.12 10.97 13.07
N LEU A 67 -0.91 10.69 12.03
CA LEU A 67 -0.53 10.73 10.62
C LEU A 67 -1.57 11.56 9.88
N SER A 68 -1.13 12.54 9.09
CA SER A 68 -2.03 13.24 8.17
C SER A 68 -1.85 12.67 6.77
N GLU A 69 -2.93 12.18 6.16
CA GLU A 69 -2.90 11.56 4.83
C GLU A 69 -3.98 12.18 3.93
N ASN A 70 -3.66 12.43 2.65
CA ASN A 70 -4.62 12.97 1.70
C ASN A 70 -5.32 11.85 0.94
N VAL A 71 -6.61 11.64 1.22
CA VAL A 71 -7.41 10.59 0.61
C VAL A 71 -8.01 11.05 -0.70
N LEU A 72 -7.75 10.29 -1.76
CA LEU A 72 -8.22 10.58 -3.11
C LEU A 72 -9.47 9.77 -3.47
N ALA A 73 -10.34 10.38 -4.27
CA ALA A 73 -11.58 9.78 -4.73
C ALA A 73 -11.34 8.46 -5.47
N GLY A 74 -12.04 7.41 -5.06
CA GLY A 74 -11.95 6.09 -5.70
C GLY A 74 -10.57 5.44 -5.60
N ARG A 75 -9.69 5.91 -4.71
CA ARG A 75 -8.37 5.30 -4.47
C ARG A 75 -8.27 4.69 -3.08
N SER A 76 -7.51 3.61 -3.01
CA SER A 76 -7.08 3.00 -1.76
C SER A 76 -5.68 3.47 -1.40
N THR A 77 -5.48 3.94 -0.17
CA THR A 77 -4.17 4.28 0.38
C THR A 77 -3.82 3.27 1.47
N LEU A 78 -2.68 2.58 1.30
CA LEU A 78 -2.14 1.65 2.29
C LEU A 78 -1.31 2.39 3.32
N ILE A 79 -1.53 2.09 4.59
CA ILE A 79 -0.78 2.60 5.73
C ILE A 79 -0.33 1.41 6.56
N GLU A 80 0.99 1.23 6.62
CA GLU A 80 1.62 0.23 7.46
C GLU A 80 2.07 0.87 8.77
N VAL A 81 1.63 0.28 9.87
CA VAL A 81 1.87 0.79 11.22
C VAL A 81 2.99 -0.03 11.85
N ASN A 82 4.21 0.48 11.72
CA ASN A 82 5.39 -0.01 12.42
C ASN A 82 5.68 0.96 13.57
N LEU A 83 5.22 0.65 14.78
CA LEU A 83 5.40 1.51 15.95
C LEU A 83 6.81 1.35 16.53
N SER A 84 7.81 1.95 15.88
CA SER A 84 9.11 2.20 16.49
C SER A 84 9.05 3.51 17.28
N PHE A 85 8.70 3.44 18.57
CA PHE A 85 8.70 4.61 19.45
C PHE A 85 10.06 4.79 20.14
N SER A 86 10.57 6.02 20.11
CA SER A 86 11.46 6.56 21.14
C SER A 86 10.58 7.21 22.21
N GLU A 87 10.80 6.90 23.49
CA GLU A 87 10.19 7.64 24.62
C GLU A 87 10.57 9.12 24.49
N SER A 88 9.66 9.96 24.02
CA SER A 88 9.83 11.41 23.99
C SER A 88 8.45 12.04 24.01
N ASP A 89 8.13 12.70 25.11
CA ASP A 89 6.85 13.31 25.52
C ASP A 89 6.29 14.42 24.60
N GLU A 90 6.62 14.45 23.32
CA GLU A 90 6.15 15.50 22.42
C GLU A 90 5.32 14.91 21.29
N GLU A 91 4.19 15.56 21.00
CA GLU A 91 3.29 15.28 19.88
C GLU A 91 4.05 15.31 18.54
N ALA A 92 4.77 14.24 18.25
CA ALA A 92 5.59 14.15 17.06
C ALA A 92 4.65 13.92 15.88
N ILE A 93 4.35 15.00 15.15
CA ILE A 93 3.86 14.94 13.77
C ILE A 93 5.04 14.44 12.94
N VAL A 94 5.39 13.16 13.08
CA VAL A 94 6.37 12.53 12.21
C VAL A 94 5.65 12.34 10.88
N LYS A 95 5.94 13.20 9.91
CA LYS A 95 5.79 12.80 8.51
C LYS A 95 6.70 11.59 8.34
N PRO A 96 6.18 10.38 8.07
CA PRO A 96 7.07 9.26 7.79
C PRO A 96 7.94 9.65 6.60
N THR A 97 9.23 9.90 6.85
CA THR A 97 10.24 10.15 5.80
C THR A 97 10.60 8.86 5.07
N ASN A 98 9.84 7.78 5.28
CA ASN A 98 9.72 6.76 4.27
C ASN A 98 8.81 7.31 3.17
N LYS A 99 9.43 8.02 2.22
CA LYS A 99 9.06 7.91 0.81
C LYS A 99 9.20 6.44 0.41
N GLN A 100 8.39 5.56 0.96
CA GLN A 100 7.95 4.39 0.22
C GLN A 100 7.19 5.00 -0.95
N LEU A 101 7.83 4.90 -2.11
CA LEU A 101 7.23 5.20 -3.39
C LEU A 101 5.81 4.60 -3.35
N ASN A 102 4.78 5.43 -3.24
CA ASN A 102 3.40 5.02 -3.52
C ASN A 102 3.36 4.65 -5.00
N VAL A 103 3.78 3.43 -5.31
CA VAL A 103 3.47 2.80 -6.58
C VAL A 103 2.00 2.47 -6.47
N TYR A 104 1.17 3.40 -6.97
CA TYR A 104 -0.25 3.18 -7.18
C TYR A 104 -0.43 1.91 -8.00
N LEU A 105 -0.80 0.81 -7.35
CA LEU A 105 -1.28 -0.38 -8.03
C LEU A 105 -2.75 -0.13 -8.35
N GLN A 106 -2.99 0.31 -9.59
CA GLN A 106 -4.32 0.23 -10.18
C GLN A 106 -4.64 -1.26 -10.33
N GLU A 107 -5.37 -1.85 -9.37
CA GLU A 107 -5.65 -3.29 -9.33
C GLU A 107 -6.45 -3.82 -10.53
N ASP A 108 -6.98 -2.97 -11.41
CA ASP A 108 -7.79 -3.42 -12.56
C ASP A 108 -7.16 -3.16 -13.94
N LYS A 109 -5.87 -2.79 -14.00
CA LYS A 109 -5.19 -2.66 -15.29
C LYS A 109 -4.46 -3.95 -15.63
N GLN A 110 -5.10 -4.79 -16.45
CA GLN A 110 -4.42 -5.93 -17.07
C GLN A 110 -3.09 -5.45 -17.66
N PRO A 111 -1.96 -6.12 -17.34
CA PRO A 111 -0.67 -5.73 -17.88
C PRO A 111 -0.76 -5.77 -19.39
N ASN A 112 -0.23 -4.75 -20.05
CA ASN A 112 -0.19 -4.77 -21.50
C ASN A 112 0.62 -6.00 -21.98
N LYS A 113 0.34 -6.43 -23.21
CA LYS A 113 0.90 -7.68 -23.76
C LYS A 113 2.44 -7.72 -23.68
N GLU A 114 3.08 -6.57 -23.88
CA GLU A 114 4.53 -6.43 -23.84
C GLU A 114 5.08 -6.58 -22.41
N ALA A 115 4.47 -5.90 -21.43
CA ALA A 115 4.82 -6.05 -20.03
C ALA A 115 4.68 -7.50 -19.57
N LYS A 116 3.60 -8.18 -19.97
CA LYS A 116 3.36 -9.59 -19.63
C LYS A 116 4.43 -10.52 -20.21
N ASP A 117 4.84 -10.32 -21.46
CA ASP A 117 5.92 -11.09 -22.09
C ASP A 117 7.27 -10.88 -21.39
N LEU A 118 7.58 -9.62 -21.04
CA LEU A 118 8.76 -9.27 -20.26
C LEU A 118 8.71 -9.89 -18.87
N PHE A 119 7.56 -9.88 -18.20
CA PHE A 119 7.39 -10.51 -16.90
C PHE A 119 7.67 -12.01 -16.95
N LEU A 120 7.09 -12.73 -17.92
CA LEU A 120 7.33 -14.17 -18.08
C LEU A 120 8.82 -14.48 -18.31
N LYS A 121 9.51 -13.67 -19.11
CA LYS A 121 10.98 -13.79 -19.30
C LYS A 121 11.75 -13.52 -18.01
N GLY A 122 11.33 -12.53 -17.24
CA GLY A 122 11.94 -12.20 -15.94
C GLY A 122 11.78 -13.33 -14.92
N VAL A 123 10.61 -13.97 -14.88
CA VAL A 123 10.35 -15.14 -14.03
C VAL A 123 11.19 -16.35 -14.47
N ASP A 124 11.33 -16.60 -15.78
CA ASP A 124 12.21 -17.68 -16.27
C ASP A 124 13.68 -17.45 -15.88
N ALA A 125 14.18 -16.21 -15.99
CA ALA A 125 15.52 -15.86 -15.52
C ALA A 125 15.69 -16.01 -14.00
N PHE A 126 14.66 -15.65 -13.23
CA PHE A 126 14.63 -15.83 -11.77
C PHE A 126 14.70 -17.30 -11.38
N ASN A 127 13.90 -18.16 -12.03
CA ASN A 127 13.88 -19.60 -11.78
C ASN A 127 15.22 -20.27 -12.13
N ARG A 128 15.97 -19.70 -13.07
CA ARG A 128 17.33 -20.12 -13.43
C ARG A 128 18.41 -19.53 -12.51
N GLN A 129 18.02 -18.86 -11.43
CA GLN A 129 18.91 -18.18 -10.47
C GLN A 129 19.80 -17.08 -11.11
N LYS A 130 19.40 -16.56 -12.28
CA LYS A 130 20.09 -15.47 -12.95
C LYS A 130 19.53 -14.14 -12.46
N PHE A 131 19.79 -13.81 -11.21
CA PHE A 131 19.15 -12.70 -10.52
C PHE A 131 19.43 -11.32 -11.15
N ASP A 132 20.65 -11.08 -11.64
CA ASP A 132 21.00 -9.84 -12.35
C ASP A 132 20.21 -9.66 -13.67
N GLU A 133 19.99 -10.77 -14.37
CA GLU A 133 19.23 -10.80 -15.62
C GLU A 133 17.73 -10.63 -15.34
N ALA A 134 17.21 -11.36 -14.36
CA ALA A 134 15.84 -11.25 -13.89
C ALA A 134 15.50 -9.83 -13.45
N LEU A 135 16.38 -9.17 -12.68
CA LEU A 135 16.19 -7.81 -12.20
C LEU A 135 16.08 -6.81 -13.36
N LYS A 136 16.94 -6.93 -14.38
CA LYS A 136 16.87 -6.05 -15.56
C LYS A 136 15.57 -6.26 -16.34
N ILE A 137 15.15 -7.50 -16.53
CA ILE A 137 13.96 -7.83 -17.32
C ILE A 137 12.68 -7.43 -16.59
N LEU A 138 12.58 -7.68 -15.29
CA LEU A 138 11.42 -7.32 -14.46
C LEU A 138 11.25 -5.79 -14.35
N ASN A 139 12.35 -5.03 -14.24
CA ASN A 139 12.29 -3.57 -14.30
C ASN A 139 11.75 -3.07 -15.65
N ARG A 140 12.10 -3.72 -16.76
CA ARG A 140 11.52 -3.39 -18.08
C ARG A 140 10.03 -3.72 -18.14
N ALA A 141 9.60 -4.85 -17.56
CA ALA A 141 8.18 -5.20 -17.48
C ALA A 141 7.36 -4.12 -16.76
N ILE A 142 7.91 -3.56 -15.67
CA ILE A 142 7.28 -2.47 -14.92
C ILE A 142 7.25 -1.17 -15.75
N GLN A 143 8.36 -0.81 -16.39
CA GLN A 143 8.43 0.37 -17.25
C GLN A 143 7.43 0.30 -18.41
N SER A 144 7.37 -0.86 -19.09
CA SER A 144 6.40 -1.09 -20.17
C SER A 144 4.96 -1.05 -19.66
N ASN A 145 4.70 -1.36 -18.39
CA ASN A 145 3.36 -1.24 -17.78
C ASN A 145 3.10 0.11 -17.09
N ASN A 146 3.77 1.18 -17.52
CA ASN A 146 3.66 2.54 -16.94
C ASN A 146 3.94 2.59 -15.43
N GLY A 147 4.83 1.74 -14.92
CA GLY A 147 5.22 1.70 -13.52
C GLY A 147 4.33 0.84 -12.62
N ALA A 148 3.21 0.33 -13.12
CA ALA A 148 2.22 -0.38 -12.30
C ALA A 148 2.12 -1.86 -12.69
N TYR A 149 3.05 -2.71 -12.24
CA TYR A 149 2.95 -4.16 -12.43
C TYR A 149 3.27 -4.91 -11.13
N VAL A 150 2.20 -5.23 -10.38
CA VAL A 150 2.27 -5.88 -9.04
C VAL A 150 3.16 -7.11 -9.06
N ASP A 151 2.88 -8.04 -9.97
CA ASP A 151 3.58 -9.32 -10.01
C ASP A 151 5.08 -9.12 -10.21
N ALA A 152 5.48 -8.22 -11.11
CA ALA A 152 6.89 -7.93 -11.35
C ALA A 152 7.58 -7.28 -10.12
N LEU A 153 6.86 -6.46 -9.36
CA LEU A 153 7.38 -5.83 -8.13
C LEU A 153 7.61 -6.86 -7.01
N VAL A 154 6.73 -7.85 -6.89
CA VAL A 154 6.90 -8.95 -5.93
C VAL A 154 8.21 -9.70 -6.19
N TYR A 155 8.47 -10.08 -7.44
CA TYR A 155 9.73 -10.77 -7.78
C TYR A 155 10.96 -9.89 -7.58
N LEU A 156 10.89 -8.58 -7.87
CA LEU A 156 11.99 -7.66 -7.60
C LEU A 156 12.32 -7.54 -6.11
N ASN A 157 11.30 -7.49 -5.24
CA ASN A 157 11.51 -7.45 -3.79
C ASN A 157 12.15 -8.75 -3.30
N THR A 158 11.72 -9.90 -3.81
CA THR A 158 12.34 -11.19 -3.49
C THR A 158 13.81 -11.23 -3.90
N ILE A 159 14.16 -10.77 -5.10
CA ILE A 159 15.56 -10.73 -5.57
C ILE A 159 16.43 -9.84 -4.67
N LYS A 160 15.91 -8.69 -4.22
CA LYS A 160 16.67 -7.74 -3.38
C LYS A 160 16.94 -8.25 -1.96
N LEU A 161 16.25 -9.30 -1.53
CA LEU A 161 16.41 -9.92 -0.22
C LEU A 161 17.33 -11.16 -0.24
N LEU A 162 17.78 -11.57 -1.43
CA LEU A 162 18.76 -12.64 -1.65
C LEU A 162 20.18 -12.07 -1.72
#